data_AF-A0A0K3AY35-F1
#
_entry.id   AF-A0A0K3AY35-F1
#
_cell.length_a   1.000
_cell.length_b   1.000
_cell.length_c   1.000
_cell.angle_alpha   90.00
_cell.angle_beta   90.00
_cell.angle_gamma   90.00
#
_symmetry.space_group_name_H-M   'P 1'
#
loop_
_entity.id
_entity.type
_entity.pdbx_description
1 polymer ?
#
loop_
_entity_poly.entity_id
_entity_poly.type
_entity_poly.pdbx_seq_one_letter_code
_entity_poly.pdbx_strand_id
1 'polypeptide(L)' 'MAKMEDPAKMREFKCSKIASEISSLANQCLMKKRGYTALTETLFASECDESGRPLIVTDDGTDRVVLVCKDF' A
#
# COMPACT_ATOMS: atom_id res chain seq x y z
N MET A 1 8.13 0.65 18.79
CA MET A 1 7.81 0.63 17.35
C MET A 1 8.61 1.74 16.67
N ALA A 2 9.43 1.40 15.67
CA ALA A 2 10.07 2.43 14.84
C ALA A 2 8.98 3.24 14.12
N LYS A 3 9.12 4.57 14.08
CA LYS A 3 8.26 5.41 13.25
C LYS A 3 8.61 5.09 11.80
N MET A 4 7.61 4.69 11.02
CA MET A 4 7.77 4.43 9.57
C MET A 4 8.11 5.71 8.80
N GLU A 5 7.79 6.86 9.39
CA GLU A 5 8.05 8.19 8.87
C GLU A 5 9.15 8.82 9.73
N ASP A 6 10.34 9.01 9.15
CA ASP A 6 11.47 9.69 9.80
C ASP A 6 11.73 11.02 9.09
N PRO A 7 11.41 12.18 9.71
CA PRO A 7 11.67 13.50 9.14
C PRO A 7 13.14 13.71 8.72
N ALA A 8 14.09 13.10 9.42
CA ALA A 8 15.51 13.23 9.09
C ALA A 8 15.83 12.53 7.76
N LYS A 9 15.30 11.32 7.56
CA LYS A 9 15.42 10.56 6.31
C LYS A 9 14.72 11.28 5.15
N MET A 10 13.54 11.85 5.38
CA MET A 10 12.82 12.61 4.34
C MET A 10 13.64 13.81 3.84
N ARG A 11 14.32 14.52 4.75
CA ARG A 11 15.22 15.63 4.38
C ARG A 11 16.49 15.13 3.68
N GLU A 12 17.08 14.04 4.15
CA GLU A 12 18.27 13.40 3.54
C GLU A 12 18.02 13.06 2.06
N PHE A 13 16.87 12.45 1.77
CA PHE A 13 16.48 12.05 0.41
C PHE A 13 15.74 13.14 -0.37
N LYS A 14 15.52 14.32 0.22
CA LYS A 14 14.77 15.45 -0.38
C LYS A 14 13.39 15.05 -0.91
N CYS A 15 12.69 14.19 -0.17
CA CYS A 15 11.35 13.73 -0.52
C CYS A 15 10.28 14.66 0.08
N SER A 16 9.26 15.00 -0.72
CA SER A 16 8.09 15.76 -0.27
C SER A 16 6.89 14.88 0.07
N LYS A 17 6.93 13.61 -0.33
CA LYS A 17 5.83 12.65 -0.18
C LYS A 17 6.38 11.24 0.07
N ILE A 18 5.58 10.40 0.72
CA ILE A 18 5.84 8.97 0.83
C ILE A 18 4.70 8.23 0.15
N ALA A 19 5.03 7.32 -0.75
CA ALA A 19 4.08 6.40 -1.37
C ALA A 19 4.41 4.94 -1.01
N SER A 20 3.40 4.09 -0.91
CA SER A 20 3.55 2.67 -0.59
C SER A 20 2.41 1.85 -1.17
N GLU A 21 2.72 0.65 -1.66
CA GLU A 21 1.76 -0.35 -2.07
C GLU A 21 1.45 -1.28 -0.88
N ILE A 22 0.17 -1.48 -0.60
CA ILE A 22 -0.29 -2.27 0.56
C ILE A 22 -1.35 -3.28 0.16
N SER A 23 -1.04 -4.56 0.35
CA SER A 23 -1.87 -5.70 -0.05
C SER A 23 -2.56 -6.42 1.11
N SER A 24 -2.21 -6.08 2.37
CA SER A 24 -2.86 -6.67 3.54
C SER A 24 -3.85 -5.71 4.20
N LEU A 25 -4.95 -6.26 4.71
CA LEU A 25 -5.99 -5.52 5.39
C LEU A 25 -5.44 -4.76 6.61
N ALA A 26 -4.51 -5.37 7.34
CA ALA A 26 -3.86 -4.76 8.49
C ALA A 26 -3.06 -3.50 8.09
N ASN A 27 -2.32 -3.57 6.98
CA ASN A 27 -1.54 -2.42 6.50
C ASN A 27 -2.45 -1.34 5.91
N GLN A 28 -3.51 -1.70 5.19
CA GLN A 28 -4.53 -0.77 4.72
C GLN A 28 -5.16 0.02 5.87
N CYS A 29 -5.54 -0.68 6.95
CA CYS A 29 -6.03 -0.05 8.17
C CYS A 29 -4.99 0.88 8.81
N LEU A 30 -3.74 0.45 8.92
CA LEU A 30 -2.66 1.23 9.53
C LEU A 30 -2.36 2.51 8.75
N MET A 31 -2.22 2.42 7.43
CA MET A 31 -1.91 3.57 6.57
C MET A 31 -3.03 4.60 6.60
N LYS A 32 -4.30 4.15 6.53
CA LYS A 32 -5.47 5.03 6.68
C LYS A 32 -5.44 5.78 8.01
N LYS A 33 -5.16 5.08 9.12
CA LYS A 33 -5.03 5.71 10.46
C LYS A 33 -3.89 6.72 10.55
N ARG A 34 -2.86 6.61 9.70
CA ARG A 34 -1.71 7.52 9.64
C ARG A 34 -1.89 8.70 8.69
N GLY A 35 -3.05 8.82 8.05
CA GLY A 35 -3.38 9.93 7.15
C GLY A 35 -2.88 9.75 5.73
N TYR A 36 -2.54 8.52 5.32
CA TYR A 36 -2.29 8.25 3.91
C TYR A 36 -3.61 8.24 3.13
N THR A 37 -3.55 8.73 1.90
CA THR A 37 -4.66 8.77 0.94
C THR A 37 -4.41 7.75 -0.16
N ALA A 38 -5.45 7.01 -0.56
CA ALA A 38 -5.36 6.11 -1.71
C ALA A 38 -5.23 6.91 -3.01
N LEU A 39 -4.26 6.54 -3.84
CA LEU A 39 -4.07 7.09 -5.19
C LEU A 39 -4.74 6.20 -6.25
N THR A 40 -4.53 4.89 -6.15
CA THR A 40 -5.13 3.91 -7.05
C THR A 40 -5.21 2.56 -6.36
N GLU A 41 -6.00 1.66 -6.93
CA GLU A 41 -6.14 0.27 -6.52
C GLU A 41 -6.02 -0.66 -7.72
N THR A 42 -5.47 -1.85 -7.49
CA THR A 42 -5.39 -2.91 -8.50
C THR A 42 -5.98 -4.17 -7.90
N LEU A 43 -7.03 -4.68 -8.52
CA LEU A 43 -7.68 -5.93 -8.11
C LEU A 43 -6.76 -7.11 -8.43
N PHE A 44 -6.58 -8.04 -7.51
CA PHE A 44 -5.81 -9.27 -7.81
C PHE A 44 -6.47 -10.11 -8.89
N ALA A 45 -7.80 -10.02 -9.02
CA ALA A 45 -8.56 -10.69 -10.06
C ALA A 45 -8.32 -10.13 -11.48
N SER A 46 -7.61 -9.00 -11.65
CA SER A 46 -7.20 -8.54 -12.98
C SER A 46 -5.99 -9.28 -13.53
N GLU A 47 -5.22 -9.93 -12.66
CA GLU A 47 -4.00 -10.66 -13.00
C GLU A 47 -4.22 -12.15 -12.77
N CYS A 48 -4.57 -12.87 -13.84
CA CYS A 48 -4.89 -14.29 -13.80
C CYS A 48 -3.85 -15.16 -14.53
N ASP A 49 -3.74 -16.42 -14.12
CA ASP A 49 -3.07 -17.46 -14.89
C ASP A 49 -3.81 -17.76 -16.20
N GLU A 50 -3.22 -18.61 -17.05
CA GLU A 50 -3.82 -19.04 -18.32
C GLU A 50 -5.19 -19.74 -18.14
N SER A 51 -5.51 -20.21 -16.94
CA SER A 51 -6.78 -20.85 -16.59
C SER A 51 -7.82 -19.86 -16.03
N GLY A 52 -7.51 -18.57 -15.96
CA GLY A 52 -8.40 -17.54 -15.42
C GLY A 52 -8.46 -17.48 -13.90
N ARG A 53 -7.54 -18.14 -13.18
CA ARG A 53 -7.45 -18.07 -11.72
C ARG A 53 -6.53 -16.91 -11.31
N PRO A 54 -6.89 -16.11 -10.29
CA PRO A 54 -6.03 -15.04 -9.82
C PRO A 54 -4.64 -15.55 -9.42
N LEU A 55 -3.59 -14.84 -9.86
CA LEU A 55 -2.20 -15.18 -9.51
C LEU A 55 -1.92 -14.95 -8.01
N ILE A 56 -2.65 -14.02 -7.39
CA ILE A 56 -2.52 -13.67 -5.98
C ILE A 56 -3.87 -13.90 -5.31
N VAL A 57 -3.85 -14.72 -4.26
CA VAL A 57 -4.98 -14.93 -3.35
C VAL A 57 -4.46 -14.71 -1.94
N THR A 58 -5.09 -13.81 -1.19
CA THR A 58 -4.67 -13.46 0.17
C THR A 58 -5.50 -14.23 1.19
N ASP A 59 -4.86 -14.62 2.31
CA ASP A 59 -5.54 -15.33 3.40
C ASP A 59 -6.41 -14.38 4.25
N ASP A 60 -6.07 -13.09 4.27
CA ASP A 60 -6.79 -12.07 5.05
C ASP A 60 -8.02 -11.50 4.32
N GLY A 61 -8.34 -12.03 3.14
CA GLY A 61 -9.53 -11.69 2.36
C GLY A 61 -9.41 -10.40 1.54
N THR A 62 -8.22 -9.80 1.49
CA THR A 62 -7.97 -8.61 0.66
C THR A 62 -7.98 -8.97 -0.82
N ASP A 63 -8.78 -8.28 -1.62
CA ASP A 63 -8.96 -8.53 -3.06
C ASP A 63 -8.13 -7.59 -3.96
N ARG A 64 -7.36 -6.68 -3.34
CA ARG A 64 -6.63 -5.62 -4.04
C ARG A 64 -5.36 -5.20 -3.32
N VAL A 65 -4.41 -4.71 -4.10
CA VAL A 65 -3.33 -3.86 -3.61
C VAL A 65 -3.74 -2.40 -3.78
N VAL A 66 -3.46 -1.59 -2.76
CA VAL A 66 -3.75 -0.15 -2.79
C VAL A 66 -2.43 0.61 -2.82
N LEU A 67 -2.25 1.50 -3.79
CA LEU A 67 -1.19 2.50 -3.76
C LEU A 67 -1.68 3.67 -2.91
N VAL A 68 -0.98 3.96 -1.82
CA VAL A 68 -1.29 5.08 -0.93
C VAL A 68 -0.17 6.11 -0.91
N CYS A 69 -0.50 7.36 -0.62
CA CYS A 69 0.44 8.47 -0.53
C CYS A 69 0.12 9.39 0.65
N LYS A 70 1.15 9.98 1.24
CA LYS A 70 1.05 11.02 2.27
C LYS A 70 2.06 12.13 1.99
N ASP A 71 1.59 13.37 2.12
CA ASP A 71 2.42 14.56 2.05
C ASP A 71 3.15 14.76 3.38
N PHE A 72 4.37 15.29 3.34
CA PHE A 72 5.23 15.48 4.50
C PHE A 72 5.60 16.95 4.75
#